data_AF-A0A2V5NRC1-F1
#
_entry.id   AF-A0A2V5NRC1-F1
#
_cell.length_a   1.000
_cell.length_b   1.000
_cell.length_c   1.000
_cell.angle_alpha   90.00
_cell.angle_beta   90.00
_cell.angle_gamma   90.00
#
_symmetry.space_group_name_H-M   'P 1'
#
loop_
_entity.id
_entity.type
_entity.pdbx_description
1 polymer ?
#
loop_
_entity_poly.entity_id
_entity_poly.type
_entity_poly.pdbx_seq_one_letter_code
_entity_poly.pdbx_strand_id
1 'polypeptide(L)'
;MSDSQLPAEQFRALGVLPGVVHGFTLRVPGIEMSHDKAEALARLDGVHRKIRGEHGLADVPFITAQQVHGKEIGVVGSSVSEDKCFENCDGLITDQRNVCLGIYVADCCAVFLVDPVRRVIGLVHSGKKGTELGVVANAIETMTARFGSRASDLIVQLSPCIRPPHYEIDFAAEIVRGCRELGVTAAHDSGVCTACDLSRYYSYRAEKGRTGRMLAFLAMP
;
A
#
# COMPACT_ATOMS: atom_id res chain seq x y z
N MET A 1 25.65 11.94 15.71
CA MET A 1 24.22 12.25 15.90
C MET A 1 23.48 11.01 15.46
N SER A 2 22.71 10.37 16.34
CA SER A 2 22.23 9.00 16.11
C SER A 2 21.47 8.89 14.80
N ASP A 3 21.91 8.00 13.91
CA ASP A 3 21.08 7.48 12.81
C ASP A 3 19.88 6.77 13.45
N SER A 4 18.85 7.53 13.79
CA SER A 4 17.56 6.95 14.12
C SER A 4 17.05 6.36 12.81
N GLN A 5 17.10 5.03 12.70
CA GLN A 5 16.48 4.27 11.63
C GLN A 5 15.11 4.87 11.33
N LEU A 6 14.89 5.30 10.08
CA LEU A 6 13.63 5.95 9.75
C LEU A 6 12.48 4.94 9.90
N PRO A 7 11.33 5.38 10.41
CA PRO A 7 10.38 4.44 10.96
C PRO A 7 9.54 3.83 9.84
N ALA A 8 9.89 2.62 9.42
CA ALA A 8 9.09 1.77 8.56
C ALA A 8 9.02 0.34 9.12
N GLU A 9 7.88 -0.31 8.94
CA GLU A 9 7.69 -1.71 9.29
C GLU A 9 7.63 -2.58 8.03
N GLN A 10 8.08 -3.82 8.18
CA GLN A 10 8.02 -4.85 7.14
C GLN A 10 7.18 -6.01 7.62
N PHE A 11 6.37 -6.56 6.72
CA PHE A 11 5.55 -7.72 7.01
C PHE A 11 6.29 -9.02 6.71
N ARG A 12 6.26 -9.97 7.65
CA ARG A 12 6.93 -11.27 7.54
C ARG A 12 6.49 -12.05 6.29
N ALA A 13 5.21 -12.01 5.93
CA ALA A 13 4.68 -12.74 4.78
C ALA A 13 5.36 -12.34 3.45
N LEU A 14 5.79 -11.08 3.33
CA LEU A 14 6.48 -10.57 2.16
C LEU A 14 8.01 -10.60 2.32
N GLY A 15 8.53 -10.37 3.53
CA GLY A 15 9.98 -10.31 3.79
C GLY A 15 10.73 -11.63 3.64
N VAL A 16 10.02 -12.75 3.56
CA VAL A 16 10.60 -14.07 3.26
C VAL A 16 10.67 -14.36 1.76
N LEU A 17 10.08 -13.50 0.91
CA LEU A 17 10.02 -13.71 -0.54
C LEU A 17 11.29 -13.16 -1.19
N PRO A 18 12.03 -13.99 -1.94
CA PRO A 18 13.24 -13.54 -2.61
C PRO A 18 12.90 -12.53 -3.71
N GLY A 19 13.66 -11.43 -3.77
CA GLY A 19 13.48 -10.40 -4.80
C GLY A 19 12.25 -9.52 -4.61
N VAL A 20 11.65 -9.51 -3.42
CA VAL A 20 10.58 -8.57 -3.05
C VAL A 20 11.14 -7.57 -2.04
N VAL A 21 11.02 -6.29 -2.35
CA VAL A 21 11.35 -5.19 -1.43
C VAL A 21 10.06 -4.45 -1.12
N HIS A 22 9.73 -4.32 0.16
CA HIS A 22 8.52 -3.64 0.60
C HIS A 22 8.75 -2.92 1.93
N GLY A 23 7.80 -2.05 2.25
CA GLY A 23 7.67 -1.48 3.57
C GLY A 23 6.39 -0.65 3.72
N PHE A 24 6.10 -0.32 4.97
CA PHE A 24 5.02 0.56 5.36
C PHE A 24 5.57 1.62 6.30
N THR A 25 5.59 2.89 5.86
CA THR A 25 6.12 3.97 6.69
C THR A 25 5.21 4.21 7.89
N LEU A 26 5.82 4.60 8.99
CA LEU A 26 5.15 5.01 10.21
C LEU A 26 5.09 6.54 10.29
N ARG A 27 4.39 7.03 11.31
CA ARG A 27 4.36 8.45 11.64
C ARG A 27 5.77 9.00 11.85
N VAL A 28 6.04 10.14 11.23
CA VAL A 28 7.27 10.90 11.41
C VAL A 28 7.02 12.02 12.42
N PRO A 29 7.72 12.03 13.57
CA PRO A 29 7.54 13.07 14.59
C PRO A 29 8.11 14.41 14.12
N GLY A 30 7.59 15.51 14.67
CA GLY A 30 8.13 16.85 14.43
C GLY A 30 7.73 17.53 13.12
N ILE A 31 6.93 16.86 12.27
CA ILE A 31 6.35 17.48 11.07
C ILE A 31 4.90 17.86 11.39
N GLU A 32 4.61 19.16 11.34
CA GLU A 32 3.24 19.65 11.49
C GLU A 32 2.41 19.25 10.26
N MET A 33 1.19 18.75 10.46
CA MET A 33 0.33 18.25 9.38
C MET A 33 -0.75 19.26 8.97
N SER A 34 -1.23 19.09 7.73
CA SER A 34 -2.27 19.92 7.10
C SER A 34 -3.60 19.16 6.98
N HIS A 35 -4.68 19.91 6.78
CA HIS A 35 -5.96 19.36 6.32
C HIS A 35 -5.94 19.07 4.82
N ASP A 36 -5.04 19.72 4.06
CA ASP A 36 -4.84 19.48 2.65
C ASP A 36 -3.92 18.26 2.44
N LYS A 37 -4.41 17.28 1.65
CA LYS A 37 -3.67 16.05 1.38
C LYS A 37 -2.38 16.32 0.60
N ALA A 38 -2.41 17.20 -0.40
CA ALA A 38 -1.25 17.47 -1.24
C ALA A 38 -0.15 18.17 -0.44
N GLU A 39 -0.53 19.12 0.41
CA GLU A 39 0.40 19.79 1.31
C GLU A 39 1.00 18.81 2.34
N ALA A 40 0.19 17.96 2.95
CA ALA A 40 0.69 16.94 3.89
C ALA A 40 1.68 15.98 3.22
N LEU A 41 1.40 15.55 1.98
CA LEU A 41 2.30 14.70 1.21
C LEU A 41 3.59 15.44 0.81
N ALA A 42 3.50 16.71 0.39
CA ALA A 42 4.68 17.51 0.08
C ALA A 42 5.64 17.64 1.28
N ARG A 43 5.09 17.77 2.50
CA ARG A 43 5.87 17.79 3.75
C ARG A 43 6.53 16.44 4.07
N LEU A 44 5.96 15.33 3.59
CA LEU A 44 6.43 13.97 3.82
C LEU A 44 7.33 13.42 2.70
N ASP A 45 7.37 14.06 1.52
CA ASP A 45 8.08 13.56 0.33
C ASP A 45 9.55 13.23 0.61
N GLY A 46 10.27 14.18 1.22
CA GLY A 46 11.69 14.03 1.51
C GLY A 46 12.00 12.84 2.44
N VAL A 47 11.20 12.66 3.49
CA VAL A 47 11.40 11.55 4.45
C VAL A 47 10.97 10.21 3.85
N HIS A 48 9.88 10.18 3.07
CA HIS A 48 9.46 8.97 2.36
C HIS A 48 10.49 8.54 1.30
N ARG A 49 11.09 9.48 0.55
CA ARG A 49 12.18 9.18 -0.38
C ARG A 49 13.39 8.61 0.37
N LYS A 50 13.77 9.20 1.51
CA LYS A 50 14.88 8.69 2.33
C LYS A 50 14.61 7.28 2.86
N ILE A 51 13.41 7.01 3.37
CA ILE A 51 12.99 5.66 3.80
C ILE A 51 13.11 4.66 2.65
N ARG A 52 12.54 4.96 1.47
CA ARG A 52 12.67 4.07 0.30
C ARG A 52 14.15 3.85 -0.08
N GLY A 53 14.99 4.88 0.03
CA GLY A 53 16.43 4.78 -0.17
C GLY A 53 17.13 3.83 0.80
N GLU A 54 16.76 3.83 2.08
CA GLU A 54 17.26 2.88 3.08
C GLU A 54 16.89 1.41 2.76
N HIS A 55 15.86 1.21 1.92
CA HIS A 55 15.47 -0.09 1.38
C HIS A 55 16.07 -0.39 -0.02
N GLY A 56 17.02 0.42 -0.50
CA GLY A 56 17.66 0.23 -1.80
C GLY A 56 16.83 0.69 -3.00
N LEU A 57 15.82 1.55 -2.78
CA LEU A 57 14.91 2.04 -3.81
C LEU A 57 15.09 3.53 -4.13
N ALA A 58 16.27 4.10 -3.84
CA ALA A 58 16.56 5.53 -4.02
C ALA A 58 16.43 5.97 -5.49
N ASP A 59 16.98 5.17 -6.40
CA ASP A 59 17.04 5.44 -7.85
C ASP A 59 16.03 4.61 -8.65
N VAL A 60 15.04 4.03 -7.96
CA VAL A 60 14.00 3.19 -8.57
C VAL A 60 12.78 4.07 -8.85
N PRO A 61 12.30 4.15 -10.12
CA PRO A 61 11.12 4.91 -10.48
C PRO A 61 9.93 4.64 -9.55
N PHE A 62 9.38 5.73 -8.99
CA PHE A 62 8.30 5.68 -8.02
C PHE A 62 6.94 5.91 -8.67
N ILE A 63 6.09 4.90 -8.62
CA ILE A 63 4.80 4.92 -9.28
C ILE A 63 3.69 4.91 -8.25
N THR A 64 2.90 5.97 -8.24
CA THR A 64 1.78 6.16 -7.32
C THR A 64 0.45 6.19 -8.06
N ALA A 65 -0.64 5.99 -7.32
CA ALA A 65 -1.99 6.19 -7.82
C ALA A 65 -2.57 7.50 -7.27
N GLN A 66 -3.44 8.15 -8.04
CA GLN A 66 -4.16 9.35 -7.58
C GLN A 66 -5.05 9.06 -6.35
N GLN A 67 -5.60 7.85 -6.28
CA GLN A 67 -6.47 7.34 -5.21
C GLN A 67 -7.78 8.14 -5.06
N VAL A 68 -8.74 7.83 -5.93
CA VAL A 68 -10.06 8.49 -5.98
C VAL A 68 -11.14 7.74 -5.20
N HIS A 69 -10.75 6.74 -4.39
CA HIS A 69 -11.62 5.83 -3.66
C HIS A 69 -12.58 5.06 -4.59
N GLY A 70 -12.12 4.77 -5.80
CA GLY A 70 -12.79 3.92 -6.79
C GLY A 70 -12.29 2.49 -6.73
N LYS A 71 -12.44 1.79 -7.86
CA LYS A 71 -12.00 0.38 -8.02
C LYS A 71 -11.01 0.15 -9.16
N GLU A 72 -10.67 1.20 -9.90
CA GLU A 72 -9.84 1.07 -11.10
C GLU A 72 -8.38 0.78 -10.75
N ILE A 73 -7.74 -0.01 -11.61
CA ILE A 73 -6.37 -0.50 -11.42
C ILE A 73 -5.50 -0.04 -12.58
N GLY A 74 -4.45 0.72 -12.28
CA GLY A 74 -3.42 1.08 -13.25
C GLY A 74 -2.46 -0.09 -13.48
N VAL A 75 -2.32 -0.52 -14.73
CA VAL A 75 -1.30 -1.51 -15.11
C VAL A 75 -0.05 -0.77 -15.58
N VAL A 76 1.03 -0.90 -14.82
CA VAL A 76 2.32 -0.27 -15.12
C VAL A 76 3.09 -1.19 -16.06
N GLY A 77 3.10 -0.85 -17.35
CA GLY A 77 3.82 -1.57 -18.39
C GLY A 77 5.28 -1.11 -18.58
N SER A 78 5.96 -1.68 -19.57
CA SER A 78 7.33 -1.30 -19.95
C SER A 78 7.44 0.19 -20.33
N SER A 79 8.60 0.81 -20.05
CA SER A 79 8.98 2.22 -20.28
C SER A 79 8.77 3.23 -19.13
N VAL A 80 8.82 2.78 -17.87
CA VAL A 80 8.91 3.70 -16.73
C VAL A 80 10.37 3.99 -16.41
N SER A 81 10.80 5.23 -16.67
CA SER A 81 12.14 5.73 -16.31
C SER A 81 12.13 6.85 -15.27
N GLU A 82 10.95 7.34 -14.91
CA GLU A 82 10.75 8.47 -14.01
C GLU A 82 9.56 8.22 -13.07
N ASP A 83 9.52 8.98 -11.97
CA ASP A 83 8.40 8.98 -11.05
C ASP A 83 7.10 9.39 -11.77
N LYS A 84 6.00 8.70 -11.49
CA LYS A 84 4.73 8.95 -12.17
C LYS A 84 3.54 8.66 -11.27
N CYS A 85 2.54 9.54 -11.32
CA CYS A 85 1.23 9.28 -10.72
C CYS A 85 0.22 8.85 -11.80
N PHE A 86 -0.43 7.71 -11.61
CA PHE A 86 -1.52 7.25 -12.47
C PHE A 86 -2.84 7.87 -12.04
N GLU A 87 -3.53 8.51 -12.98
CA GLU A 87 -4.81 9.16 -12.75
C GLU A 87 -5.95 8.14 -12.58
N ASN A 88 -6.98 8.54 -11.84
CA ASN A 88 -8.28 7.86 -11.72
C ASN A 88 -8.21 6.37 -11.36
N CYS A 89 -7.20 5.95 -10.59
CA CYS A 89 -7.07 4.59 -10.08
C CYS A 89 -6.75 4.58 -8.59
N ASP A 90 -7.00 3.42 -7.97
CA ASP A 90 -6.76 3.16 -6.56
C ASP A 90 -5.81 1.97 -6.33
N GLY A 91 -5.43 1.25 -7.39
CA GLY A 91 -4.38 0.24 -7.30
C GLY A 91 -3.46 0.27 -8.49
N LEU A 92 -2.27 -0.28 -8.30
CA LEU A 92 -1.26 -0.45 -9.33
C LEU A 92 -0.84 -1.91 -9.40
N ILE A 93 -0.57 -2.41 -10.61
CA ILE A 93 -0.03 -3.75 -10.83
C ILE A 93 1.10 -3.67 -11.87
N THR A 94 2.16 -4.44 -11.68
CA THR A 94 3.25 -4.58 -12.65
C THR A 94 3.95 -5.92 -12.57
N ASP A 95 4.48 -6.38 -13.71
CA ASP A 95 5.47 -7.46 -13.83
C ASP A 95 6.89 -6.91 -14.10
N GLN A 96 7.03 -5.59 -14.19
CA GLN A 96 8.31 -4.94 -14.48
C GLN A 96 9.25 -5.01 -13.27
N ARG A 97 10.54 -5.19 -13.55
CA ARG A 97 11.60 -5.04 -12.55
C ARG A 97 12.00 -3.58 -12.42
N ASN A 98 12.66 -3.23 -11.31
CA ASN A 98 13.15 -1.88 -11.07
C ASN A 98 12.03 -0.83 -11.15
N VAL A 99 10.86 -1.14 -10.60
CA VAL A 99 9.74 -0.21 -10.41
C VAL A 99 9.26 -0.32 -8.97
N CYS A 100 9.09 0.83 -8.31
CA CYS A 100 8.58 0.92 -6.94
C CYS A 100 7.13 1.43 -6.97
N LEU A 101 6.17 0.57 -6.67
CA LEU A 101 4.78 0.97 -6.48
C LEU A 101 4.61 1.68 -5.11
N GLY A 102 3.73 2.67 -5.05
CA GLY A 102 3.45 3.46 -3.85
C GLY A 102 1.96 3.76 -3.67
N ILE A 103 1.45 3.52 -2.46
CA ILE A 103 0.07 3.83 -2.06
C ILE A 103 0.08 4.57 -0.72
N TYR A 104 -0.59 5.70 -0.65
CA TYR A 104 -0.67 6.52 0.56
C TYR A 104 -1.94 6.25 1.36
N VAL A 105 -1.83 6.04 2.65
CA VAL A 105 -2.99 5.78 3.51
C VAL A 105 -2.93 6.53 4.83
N ALA A 106 -4.09 6.92 5.32
CA ALA A 106 -4.33 7.19 6.74
C ALA A 106 -5.72 6.62 6.99
N ASP A 107 -5.80 5.57 7.81
CA ASP A 107 -6.97 4.71 8.05
C ASP A 107 -7.36 3.70 6.97
N CYS A 108 -7.32 4.03 5.69
CA CYS A 108 -7.63 3.02 4.64
C CYS A 108 -6.56 1.91 4.61
N CYS A 109 -6.92 0.71 4.13
CA CYS A 109 -5.96 -0.38 4.00
C CYS A 109 -5.15 -0.23 2.71
N ALA A 110 -3.82 -0.26 2.80
CA ALA A 110 -2.99 -0.65 1.68
C ALA A 110 -2.89 -2.19 1.63
N VAL A 111 -3.22 -2.77 0.48
CA VAL A 111 -3.23 -4.23 0.23
C VAL A 111 -2.12 -4.55 -0.75
N PHE A 112 -1.14 -5.32 -0.29
CA PHE A 112 -0.03 -5.82 -1.07
C PHE A 112 -0.44 -7.14 -1.69
N LEU A 113 -0.22 -7.28 -2.99
CA LEU A 113 -0.46 -8.50 -3.77
C LEU A 113 0.88 -8.92 -4.38
N VAL A 114 1.33 -10.14 -4.14
CA VAL A 114 2.55 -10.67 -4.73
C VAL A 114 2.29 -12.04 -5.32
N ASP A 115 2.55 -12.18 -6.61
CA ASP A 115 2.66 -13.47 -7.28
C ASP A 115 4.16 -13.83 -7.40
N PRO A 116 4.69 -14.74 -6.57
CA PRO A 116 6.09 -15.15 -6.65
C PRO A 116 6.38 -16.05 -7.86
N VAL A 117 5.35 -16.68 -8.46
CA VAL A 117 5.49 -17.61 -9.59
C VAL A 117 5.62 -16.82 -10.90
N ARG A 118 4.67 -15.90 -11.14
CA ARG A 118 4.66 -15.03 -12.33
C ARG A 118 5.53 -13.78 -12.16
N ARG A 119 5.99 -13.52 -10.93
CA ARG A 119 6.78 -12.33 -10.56
C ARG A 119 6.04 -11.05 -10.91
N VAL A 120 4.80 -10.97 -10.42
CA VAL A 120 3.89 -9.82 -10.57
C VAL A 120 3.60 -9.26 -9.18
N ILE A 121 3.68 -7.95 -9.03
CA ILE A 121 3.28 -7.26 -7.80
C ILE A 121 2.09 -6.36 -8.07
N GLY A 122 1.27 -6.17 -7.04
CA GLY A 122 0.23 -5.17 -6.99
C GLY A 122 0.20 -4.47 -5.63
N LEU A 123 -0.17 -3.19 -5.63
CA LEU A 123 -0.36 -2.42 -4.42
C LEU A 123 -1.65 -1.60 -4.54
N VAL A 124 -2.59 -1.83 -3.62
CA VAL A 124 -3.98 -1.38 -3.76
C VAL A 124 -4.41 -0.59 -2.53
N HIS A 125 -5.00 0.58 -2.76
CA HIS A 125 -5.72 1.37 -1.79
C HIS A 125 -7.16 0.86 -1.64
N SER A 126 -7.50 0.41 -0.43
CA SER A 126 -8.82 -0.11 -0.11
C SER A 126 -9.36 0.50 1.19
N GLY A 127 -10.12 1.59 1.04
CA GLY A 127 -10.99 2.12 2.10
C GLY A 127 -12.41 1.54 2.01
N LYS A 128 -13.35 2.07 2.78
CA LYS A 128 -14.77 1.65 2.75
C LYS A 128 -15.32 1.54 1.31
N LYS A 129 -15.33 2.65 0.57
CA LYS A 129 -15.90 2.73 -0.78
C LYS A 129 -15.18 1.78 -1.77
N GLY A 130 -13.85 1.71 -1.71
CA GLY A 130 -13.08 0.80 -2.56
C GLY A 130 -13.37 -0.67 -2.27
N THR A 131 -13.56 -1.01 -0.99
CA THR A 131 -13.94 -2.37 -0.54
C THR A 131 -15.33 -2.72 -1.06
N GLU A 132 -16.32 -1.85 -0.86
CA GLU A 132 -17.70 -2.02 -1.38
C GLU A 132 -17.74 -2.18 -2.91
N LEU A 133 -16.84 -1.49 -3.63
CA LEU A 133 -16.72 -1.58 -5.09
C LEU A 133 -15.87 -2.78 -5.57
N GLY A 134 -15.27 -3.55 -4.67
CA GLY A 134 -14.47 -4.72 -5.00
C GLY A 134 -13.09 -4.41 -5.60
N VAL A 135 -12.42 -3.32 -5.18
CA VAL A 135 -11.10 -2.91 -5.74
C VAL A 135 -10.04 -4.01 -5.66
N VAL A 136 -10.00 -4.77 -4.57
CA VAL A 136 -9.03 -5.87 -4.39
C VAL A 136 -9.37 -7.06 -5.29
N ALA A 137 -10.67 -7.37 -5.44
CA ALA A 137 -11.12 -8.40 -6.37
C ALA A 137 -10.74 -8.02 -7.81
N ASN A 138 -11.01 -6.78 -8.22
CA ASN A 138 -10.63 -6.26 -9.53
C ASN A 138 -9.11 -6.32 -9.76
N ALA A 139 -8.30 -6.06 -8.73
CA ALA A 139 -6.85 -6.21 -8.82
C ALA A 139 -6.42 -7.68 -9.05
N ILE A 140 -6.96 -8.63 -8.29
CA ILE A 140 -6.67 -10.07 -8.45
C ILE A 140 -7.12 -10.58 -9.82
N GLU A 141 -8.30 -10.18 -10.28
CA GLU A 141 -8.83 -10.49 -11.61
C GLU A 141 -7.95 -9.88 -12.70
N THR A 142 -7.45 -8.65 -12.51
CA THR A 142 -6.51 -8.01 -13.43
C THR A 142 -5.17 -8.76 -13.47
N MET A 143 -4.64 -9.18 -12.32
CA MET A 143 -3.42 -10.01 -12.26
C MET A 143 -3.61 -11.31 -13.05
N THR A 144 -4.77 -11.96 -12.86
CA THR A 144 -5.14 -13.20 -13.56
C THR A 144 -5.26 -12.99 -15.06
N ALA A 145 -6.03 -11.99 -15.49
CA ALA A 145 -6.32 -11.75 -16.89
C ALA A 145 -5.11 -11.24 -17.69
N ARG A 146 -4.26 -10.40 -17.08
CA ARG A 146 -3.13 -9.76 -17.78
C ARG A 146 -1.83 -10.55 -17.70
N PHE A 147 -1.56 -11.21 -16.57
CA PHE A 147 -0.27 -11.86 -16.33
C PHE A 147 -0.40 -13.37 -16.12
N GLY A 148 -1.63 -13.89 -16.16
CA GLY A 148 -1.92 -15.31 -15.91
C GLY A 148 -1.62 -15.75 -14.48
N SER A 149 -1.58 -14.81 -13.53
CA SER A 149 -1.50 -15.12 -12.11
C SER A 149 -2.65 -16.02 -11.69
N ARG A 150 -2.43 -16.84 -10.68
CA ARG A 150 -3.48 -17.67 -10.07
C ARG A 150 -3.68 -17.19 -8.65
N ALA A 151 -4.93 -16.98 -8.25
CA ALA A 151 -5.26 -16.54 -6.90
C ALA A 151 -4.61 -17.45 -5.82
N SER A 152 -4.55 -18.76 -6.05
CA SER A 152 -3.91 -19.73 -5.17
C SER A 152 -2.41 -19.51 -4.94
N ASP A 153 -1.75 -18.86 -5.90
CA ASP A 153 -0.31 -18.59 -5.88
C ASP A 153 -0.02 -17.19 -5.31
N LEU A 154 -1.05 -16.35 -5.13
CA LEU A 154 -0.90 -15.00 -4.59
C LEU A 154 -0.67 -15.03 -3.08
N ILE A 155 0.25 -14.19 -2.65
CA ILE A 155 0.45 -13.80 -1.26
C ILE A 155 -0.13 -12.41 -1.10
N VAL A 156 -1.11 -12.29 -0.22
CA VAL A 156 -1.83 -11.05 0.06
C VAL A 156 -1.51 -10.61 1.49
N GLN A 157 -1.06 -9.37 1.63
CA GLN A 157 -0.77 -8.76 2.93
C GLN A 157 -1.52 -7.44 3.06
N LEU A 158 -2.28 -7.29 4.14
CA LEU A 158 -2.96 -6.05 4.49
C LEU A 158 -2.11 -5.27 5.51
N SER A 159 -1.97 -3.97 5.29
CA SER A 159 -1.32 -3.05 6.22
C SER A 159 -2.18 -2.73 7.45
N PRO A 160 -1.64 -2.02 8.46
CA PRO A 160 -2.45 -1.37 9.49
C PRO A 160 -3.50 -0.46 8.87
N CYS A 161 -4.72 -0.54 9.39
CA CYS A 161 -5.85 0.24 8.92
C CYS A 161 -6.89 0.42 10.03
N ILE A 162 -7.78 1.41 9.90
CA ILE A 162 -8.81 1.65 10.91
C ILE A 162 -9.81 0.50 10.94
N ARG A 163 -10.28 0.19 12.13
CA ARG A 163 -11.15 -0.96 12.41
C ARG A 163 -11.91 -0.72 13.72
N PRO A 164 -12.91 -1.54 14.06
CA PRO A 164 -13.60 -1.44 15.35
C PRO A 164 -12.63 -1.44 16.54
N PRO A 165 -12.94 -0.69 17.62
CA PRO A 165 -14.12 0.16 17.81
C PRO A 165 -13.99 1.57 17.20
N HIS A 166 -12.85 1.95 16.62
CA HIS A 166 -12.61 3.30 16.11
C HIS A 166 -13.27 3.59 14.76
N TYR A 167 -13.73 2.55 14.08
CA TYR A 167 -14.56 2.63 12.89
C TYR A 167 -15.55 1.46 12.86
N GLU A 168 -16.78 1.72 12.46
CA GLU A 168 -17.87 0.74 12.53
C GLU A 168 -17.73 -0.40 11.52
N ILE A 169 -16.94 -0.21 10.47
CA ILE A 169 -16.72 -1.20 9.40
C ILE A 169 -15.33 -1.82 9.57
N ASP A 170 -15.27 -3.15 9.52
CA ASP A 170 -14.04 -3.91 9.45
C ASP A 170 -13.76 -4.33 7.99
N PHE A 171 -13.34 -3.37 7.16
CA PHE A 171 -13.04 -3.66 5.76
C PHE A 171 -11.81 -4.57 5.61
N ALA A 172 -10.93 -4.66 6.62
CA ALA A 172 -9.84 -5.65 6.59
C ALA A 172 -10.38 -7.08 6.59
N ALA A 173 -11.35 -7.36 7.47
CA ALA A 173 -12.03 -8.66 7.50
C ALA A 173 -12.79 -8.94 6.18
N GLU A 174 -13.44 -7.93 5.60
CA GLU A 174 -14.13 -8.06 4.31
C GLU A 174 -13.15 -8.35 3.16
N ILE A 175 -12.02 -7.64 3.10
CA ILE A 175 -10.97 -7.85 2.10
C ILE A 175 -10.42 -9.28 2.21
N VAL A 176 -10.09 -9.74 3.41
CA VAL A 176 -9.57 -11.11 3.64
C VAL A 176 -10.60 -12.15 3.19
N ARG A 177 -11.89 -11.95 3.52
CA ARG A 177 -12.97 -12.85 3.08
C ARG A 177 -13.06 -12.89 1.55
N GLY A 178 -13.08 -11.74 0.89
CA GLY A 178 -13.13 -11.65 -0.58
C GLY A 178 -11.93 -12.29 -1.27
N CYS A 179 -10.71 -12.14 -0.70
CA CYS A 179 -9.52 -12.81 -1.22
C CYS A 179 -9.67 -14.34 -1.16
N ARG A 180 -10.19 -14.87 -0.04
CA ARG A 180 -10.40 -16.32 0.13
C ARG A 180 -11.48 -16.87 -0.80
N GLU A 181 -12.56 -16.12 -1.01
CA GLU A 181 -13.62 -16.47 -1.97
C GLU A 181 -13.10 -16.56 -3.40
N LEU A 182 -12.11 -15.73 -3.75
CA LEU A 182 -11.41 -15.79 -5.05
C LEU A 182 -10.34 -16.89 -5.13
N GLY A 183 -10.11 -17.64 -4.05
CA GLY A 183 -9.15 -18.75 -4.02
C GLY A 183 -7.74 -18.37 -3.55
N VAL A 184 -7.53 -17.19 -2.98
CA VAL A 184 -6.28 -16.84 -2.30
C VAL A 184 -6.15 -17.65 -1.02
N THR A 185 -5.06 -18.43 -0.93
CA THR A 185 -4.79 -19.29 0.23
C THR A 185 -3.93 -18.59 1.30
N ALA A 186 -3.09 -17.64 0.89
CA ALA A 186 -2.18 -16.88 1.75
C ALA A 186 -2.61 -15.41 1.89
N ALA A 187 -3.67 -15.16 2.66
CA ALA A 187 -4.14 -13.81 2.99
C ALA A 187 -3.85 -13.46 4.46
N HIS A 188 -3.03 -12.43 4.67
CA HIS A 188 -2.50 -12.00 5.96
C HIS A 188 -3.01 -10.60 6.32
N ASP A 189 -3.63 -10.45 7.48
CA ASP A 189 -3.96 -9.15 8.07
C ASP A 189 -2.93 -8.79 9.14
N SER A 190 -2.49 -7.53 9.16
CA SER A 190 -1.65 -6.99 10.23
C SER A 190 -2.33 -7.06 11.60
N GLY A 191 -3.66 -6.97 11.63
CA GLY A 191 -4.44 -6.91 12.86
C GLY A 191 -4.36 -5.56 13.59
N VAL A 192 -3.66 -4.56 13.03
CA VAL A 192 -3.35 -3.30 13.71
C VAL A 192 -4.32 -2.20 13.31
N CYS A 193 -4.84 -1.48 14.31
CA CYS A 193 -5.69 -0.31 14.14
C CYS A 193 -4.87 0.99 14.14
N THR A 194 -4.92 1.77 13.07
CA THR A 194 -4.20 3.05 12.93
C THR A 194 -4.65 4.11 13.93
N ALA A 195 -5.92 4.07 14.36
CA ALA A 195 -6.46 5.02 15.33
C ALA A 195 -6.09 4.68 16.79
N CYS A 196 -5.61 3.46 17.09
CA CYS A 196 -5.24 3.05 18.44
C CYS A 196 -3.90 3.64 18.92
N ASP A 197 -2.98 3.97 17.99
CA ASP A 197 -1.66 4.47 18.32
C ASP A 197 -1.24 5.61 17.39
N LEU A 198 -1.62 6.83 17.76
CA LEU A 198 -1.27 8.06 17.04
C LEU A 198 0.19 8.47 17.26
N SER A 199 0.99 7.74 18.04
CA SER A 199 2.44 7.93 18.04
C SER A 199 3.11 7.20 16.89
N ARG A 200 2.51 6.08 16.43
CA ARG A 200 3.02 5.23 15.35
C ARG A 200 2.35 5.45 14.01
N TYR A 201 1.07 5.80 13.98
CA TYR A 201 0.31 5.89 12.73
C TYR A 201 -0.35 7.28 12.58
N TYR A 202 -0.59 7.67 11.34
CA TYR A 202 -1.50 8.75 10.99
C TYR A 202 -2.92 8.19 10.89
N SER A 203 -3.90 8.92 11.43
CA SER A 203 -5.31 8.53 11.37
C SER A 203 -6.17 9.72 10.98
N TYR A 204 -6.80 9.64 9.81
CA TYR A 204 -7.68 10.70 9.30
C TYR A 204 -8.88 10.92 10.22
N ARG A 205 -9.49 9.83 10.70
CA ARG A 205 -10.66 9.85 11.57
C ARG A 205 -10.32 10.39 12.95
N ALA A 206 -9.28 9.85 13.60
CA ALA A 206 -8.91 10.26 14.96
C ALA A 206 -8.42 11.71 15.01
N GLU A 207 -7.75 12.18 13.95
CA GLU A 207 -7.17 13.52 13.87
C GLU A 207 -8.03 14.53 13.10
N LYS A 208 -9.30 14.17 12.83
CA LYS A 208 -10.31 15.05 12.22
C LYS A 208 -9.82 15.69 10.91
N GLY A 209 -9.12 14.90 10.11
CA GLY A 209 -8.61 15.27 8.79
C GLY A 209 -7.30 16.06 8.77
N ARG A 210 -6.80 16.55 9.91
CA ARG A 210 -5.50 17.23 9.99
C ARG A 210 -4.39 16.21 10.24
N THR A 211 -3.97 15.49 9.21
CA THR A 211 -3.06 14.36 9.39
C THR A 211 -2.18 14.09 8.17
N GLY A 212 -1.09 13.36 8.40
CA GLY A 212 -0.18 12.86 7.37
C GLY A 212 -0.71 11.62 6.66
N ARG A 213 0.17 10.95 5.92
CA ARG A 213 -0.13 9.66 5.29
C ARG A 213 1.05 8.73 5.53
N MET A 214 0.77 7.51 5.92
CA MET A 214 1.71 6.42 5.74
C MET A 214 1.86 6.15 4.24
N LEU A 215 3.03 5.68 3.85
CA LEU A 215 3.35 5.18 2.53
C LEU A 215 3.54 3.67 2.62
N ALA A 216 2.70 2.92 1.92
CA ALA A 216 3.00 1.56 1.52
C ALA A 216 3.83 1.60 0.24
N PHE A 217 4.93 0.86 0.18
CA PHE A 217 5.71 0.71 -1.05
C PHE A 217 6.10 -0.74 -1.31
N LEU A 218 6.17 -1.11 -2.59
CA LEU A 218 6.42 -2.48 -3.03
C LEU A 218 7.17 -2.48 -4.37
N ALA A 219 8.24 -3.24 -4.47
CA ALA A 219 9.09 -3.35 -5.65
C ALA A 219 9.60 -4.78 -5.84
N MET A 220 9.90 -5.13 -7.10
CA MET A 220 10.82 -6.21 -7.44
C MET A 220 12.04 -5.60 -8.14
N PRO A 221 13.18 -5.41 -7.46
CA PRO A 221 14.41 -4.99 -8.11
C PRO A 221 14.91 -6.03 -9.13
#